data_AF-A0AA41VJ05-F1
#
_entry.id   AF-A0AA41VJ05-F1
#
_cell.length_a   1.000
_cell.length_b   1.000
_cell.length_c   1.000
_cell.angle_alpha   90.00
_cell.angle_beta   90.00
_cell.angle_gamma   90.00
#
_symmetry.space_group_name_H-M   'P 1'
#
loop_
_entity.id
_entity.type
_entity.pdbx_description
1 polymer ?
#
loop_
_entity_poly.entity_id
_entity_poly.type
_entity_poly.pdbx_seq_one_letter_code
_entity_poly.pdbx_strand_id
1 'polypeptide(L)'
;MFLYSDAPAALVSLVFNSPVQCYKQAGEEAVKLLLYPNIRSIPKPVRKHCVQLVSAFCALLYTSQNVGDQHLLYYACRKSMVSLLKLIGFRKRSKYVYEAKPSDTIGEFCPFVEELARSLSHTLHIVSQSFLTQSLALSIDSDVRLLAFFSRYMRRAIEDHVRLKGQSLPLNLDDNFENQPCYLLNHDFLSIVVTRNLETKTIFNYEPRWFFYLSVMRELKNLSKLFLNYEEKLFSQIRMYRSTVDVLIHFSNRSEDLQYRQKILVDRSQILTESFEHLSHGTPKSSRSGLSVEFTNEVATGQGVLREWLLLVCQELFNPQGSIFLACPNDSTLEYGHLNYFAFAGRVIALALMHKVQVGISFDRVFFLQLDGGLVSLEDIQEADPVMYKSCKTLLEMC
;
A
#
# COMPACT_ATOMS: atom_id res chain seq x y z
N MET A 1 -18.13 0.14 -30.73
CA MET A 1 -17.58 -0.30 -32.03
C MET A 1 -16.46 -1.32 -31.84
N PHE A 2 -15.33 -0.97 -31.21
CA PHE A 2 -14.17 -1.87 -31.07
C PHE A 2 -14.45 -3.23 -30.37
N LEU A 3 -15.20 -3.23 -29.27
CA LEU A 3 -15.61 -4.48 -28.58
C LEU A 3 -16.63 -5.29 -29.40
N TYR A 4 -17.46 -4.62 -30.21
CA TYR A 4 -18.50 -5.25 -31.02
C TYR A 4 -17.95 -5.84 -32.33
N SER A 5 -16.74 -5.43 -32.73
CA SER A 5 -16.07 -5.91 -33.94
C SER A 5 -15.06 -7.03 -33.67
N ASP A 6 -15.12 -7.65 -32.48
CA ASP A 6 -14.20 -8.72 -32.03
C ASP A 6 -12.70 -8.38 -32.16
N ALA A 7 -12.38 -7.08 -32.13
CA ALA A 7 -11.03 -6.58 -32.33
C ALA A 7 -10.02 -7.09 -31.29
N PRO A 8 -10.39 -7.28 -30.00
CA PRO A 8 -9.50 -7.92 -29.04
C PRO A 8 -9.09 -9.34 -29.44
N ALA A 9 -10.02 -10.18 -29.90
CA ALA A 9 -9.73 -11.55 -30.32
C ALA A 9 -8.85 -11.58 -31.58
N ALA A 10 -9.15 -10.71 -32.55
CA ALA A 10 -8.34 -10.57 -33.77
C ALA A 10 -6.90 -10.15 -33.44
N LEU A 11 -6.70 -9.19 -32.55
CA LEU A 11 -5.36 -8.74 -32.12
C LEU A 11 -4.60 -9.82 -31.35
N VAL A 12 -5.26 -10.52 -30.42
CA VAL A 12 -4.63 -11.63 -29.69
C VAL A 12 -4.26 -12.77 -30.63
N SER A 13 -5.12 -13.11 -31.59
CA SER A 13 -4.82 -14.09 -32.62
C SER A 13 -3.65 -13.65 -33.50
N LEU A 14 -3.54 -12.36 -33.82
CA LEU A 14 -2.43 -11.81 -34.60
C LEU A 14 -1.10 -11.85 -33.83
N VAL A 15 -1.13 -11.70 -32.50
CA VAL A 15 0.05 -11.83 -31.63
C VAL A 15 0.53 -13.29 -31.56
N PHE A 16 -0.36 -14.25 -31.33
CA PHE A 16 0.05 -15.64 -31.07
C PHE A 16 0.05 -16.55 -32.30
N ASN A 17 -0.93 -16.41 -33.20
CA ASN A 17 -1.20 -17.35 -34.28
C ASN A 17 -0.66 -16.88 -35.64
N SER A 18 -0.21 -15.63 -35.77
CA SER A 18 0.35 -15.14 -37.04
C SER A 18 1.63 -15.91 -37.41
N PRO A 19 1.78 -16.38 -38.66
CA PRO A 19 3.05 -16.96 -39.13
C PRO A 19 4.13 -15.90 -39.40
N VAL A 20 3.76 -14.61 -39.44
CA VAL A 20 4.66 -13.51 -39.79
C VAL A 20 5.05 -12.70 -38.56
N GLN A 21 6.36 -12.59 -38.30
CA GLN A 21 6.90 -11.95 -37.10
C GLN A 21 6.58 -10.45 -37.00
N CYS A 22 6.59 -9.71 -38.12
CA CYS A 22 6.26 -8.28 -38.10
C CYS A 22 4.79 -8.03 -37.72
N TYR A 23 3.88 -8.94 -38.08
CA TYR A 23 2.50 -8.88 -37.62
C TYR A 23 2.39 -9.17 -36.13
N LYS A 24 3.10 -10.17 -35.61
CA LYS A 24 3.14 -10.39 -34.16
C LYS A 24 3.54 -9.13 -33.40
N GLN A 25 4.65 -8.50 -33.80
CA GLN A 25 5.13 -7.25 -33.18
C GLN A 25 4.13 -6.10 -33.33
N ALA A 26 3.53 -5.92 -34.50
CA ALA A 26 2.51 -4.90 -34.71
C ALA A 26 1.27 -5.12 -33.82
N GLY A 27 0.86 -6.38 -33.63
CA GLY A 27 -0.20 -6.76 -32.71
C GLY A 27 0.16 -6.44 -31.25
N GLU A 28 1.38 -6.76 -30.83
CA GLU A 28 1.83 -6.47 -29.46
C GLU A 28 1.87 -4.96 -29.19
N GLU A 29 2.42 -4.17 -30.10
CA GLU A 29 2.48 -2.71 -29.97
C GLU A 29 1.08 -2.08 -30.00
N ALA A 30 0.18 -2.58 -30.85
CA ALA A 30 -1.21 -2.14 -30.86
C ALA A 30 -1.89 -2.39 -29.51
N VAL A 31 -1.70 -3.58 -28.93
CA VAL A 31 -2.21 -3.90 -27.59
C VAL A 31 -1.57 -2.99 -26.53
N LYS A 32 -0.25 -2.79 -26.52
CA LYS A 32 0.43 -1.88 -25.58
C LYS A 32 -0.10 -0.45 -25.66
N LEU A 33 -0.28 0.10 -26.86
CA LEU A 33 -0.85 1.43 -27.05
C LEU A 33 -2.27 1.55 -26.47
N LEU A 34 -3.08 0.49 -26.58
CA LEU A 34 -4.42 0.43 -25.99
C LEU A 34 -4.41 0.27 -24.47
N LEU A 35 -3.37 -0.33 -23.91
CA LEU A 35 -3.19 -0.50 -22.46
C LEU A 35 -2.57 0.71 -21.76
N TYR A 36 -1.86 1.56 -22.50
CA TYR A 36 -1.18 2.76 -22.01
C TYR A 36 -1.69 4.11 -22.57
N PRO A 37 -3.00 4.33 -22.82
CA PRO A 37 -3.47 5.69 -23.02
C PRO A 37 -3.21 6.46 -21.72
N ASN A 38 -2.79 7.73 -21.81
CA ASN A 38 -2.51 8.57 -20.64
C ASN A 38 -3.75 8.59 -19.73
N ILE A 39 -3.83 7.70 -18.73
CA ILE A 39 -5.11 7.26 -18.16
C ILE A 39 -5.84 8.40 -17.43
N ARG A 40 -5.08 9.42 -17.00
CA ARG A 40 -5.60 10.66 -16.41
C ARG A 40 -6.37 11.53 -17.41
N SER A 41 -6.03 11.45 -18.70
CA SER A 41 -6.69 12.19 -19.79
C SER A 41 -7.98 11.53 -20.28
N ILE A 42 -8.27 10.28 -19.89
CA ILE A 42 -9.47 9.57 -20.36
C ILE A 42 -10.73 10.17 -19.73
N PRO A 43 -11.72 10.59 -20.54
CA PRO A 43 -13.01 11.08 -20.04
C PRO A 43 -13.71 10.04 -19.17
N LYS A 44 -14.32 10.49 -18.05
CA LYS A 44 -15.10 9.63 -17.13
C LYS A 44 -16.06 8.64 -17.82
N PRO A 45 -16.88 9.02 -18.82
CA PRO A 45 -17.82 8.09 -19.47
C PRO A 45 -17.13 6.97 -20.28
N VAL A 46 -15.89 7.20 -20.73
CA VAL A 46 -15.14 6.23 -21.54
C VAL A 46 -14.40 5.22 -20.67
N ARG A 47 -14.05 5.59 -19.42
CA ARG A 47 -13.28 4.73 -18.51
C ARG A 47 -13.91 3.34 -18.29
N LYS A 48 -15.25 3.27 -18.17
CA LYS A 48 -15.99 2.00 -18.02
C LYS A 48 -15.75 1.06 -19.20
N HIS A 49 -15.80 1.59 -20.42
CA HIS A 49 -15.54 0.83 -21.65
C HIS A 49 -14.08 0.39 -21.76
N CYS A 50 -13.14 1.20 -21.26
CA CYS A 50 -11.73 0.80 -21.17
C CYS A 50 -11.54 -0.40 -20.23
N VAL A 51 -12.26 -0.47 -19.11
CA VAL A 51 -12.18 -1.65 -18.23
C VAL A 51 -12.67 -2.90 -18.95
N GLN A 52 -13.80 -2.83 -19.66
CA GLN A 52 -14.32 -3.97 -20.45
C GLN A 52 -13.33 -4.43 -21.51
N LEU A 53 -12.69 -3.47 -22.17
CA LEU A 53 -11.68 -3.74 -23.18
C LEU A 53 -10.47 -4.47 -22.59
N VAL A 54 -9.91 -3.96 -21.49
CA VAL A 54 -8.78 -4.60 -20.82
C VAL A 54 -9.17 -5.97 -20.25
N SER A 55 -10.41 -6.13 -19.78
CA SER A 55 -10.94 -7.40 -19.27
C SER A 55 -11.00 -8.46 -20.38
N ALA A 56 -11.51 -8.09 -21.56
CA ALA A 56 -11.52 -8.95 -22.73
C ALA A 56 -10.11 -9.37 -23.15
N PHE A 57 -9.15 -8.45 -23.18
CA PHE A 57 -7.75 -8.79 -23.45
C PHE A 57 -7.18 -9.74 -22.40
N CYS A 58 -7.40 -9.50 -21.11
CA CYS A 58 -6.95 -10.42 -20.06
C CYS A 58 -7.52 -11.83 -20.25
N ALA A 59 -8.82 -11.96 -20.50
CA ALA A 59 -9.47 -13.26 -20.70
C ALA A 59 -8.89 -13.99 -21.92
N LEU A 60 -8.78 -13.31 -23.06
CA LEU A 60 -8.25 -13.90 -24.29
C LEU A 60 -6.79 -14.31 -24.17
N LEU A 61 -5.95 -13.42 -23.62
CA LEU A 61 -4.51 -13.70 -23.39
C LEU A 61 -4.31 -14.86 -22.40
N TYR A 62 -5.19 -14.98 -21.39
CA TYR A 62 -5.15 -16.10 -20.46
C TYR A 62 -5.49 -17.44 -21.13
N THR A 63 -6.40 -17.44 -22.11
CA THR A 63 -6.82 -18.65 -22.84
C THR A 63 -5.93 -19.05 -24.01
N SER A 64 -5.11 -18.15 -24.56
CA SER A 64 -4.26 -18.44 -25.73
C SER A 64 -3.06 -19.35 -25.38
N GLN A 65 -2.87 -20.41 -26.19
CA GLN A 65 -1.99 -21.55 -25.94
C GLN A 65 -0.50 -21.18 -25.64
N ASN A 66 0.04 -21.84 -24.61
CA ASN A 66 1.47 -22.05 -24.27
C ASN A 66 2.33 -20.90 -23.70
N VAL A 67 1.81 -19.70 -23.45
CA VAL A 67 2.55 -18.69 -22.64
C VAL A 67 1.83 -18.29 -21.36
N GLY A 68 0.51 -18.53 -21.25
CA GLY A 68 -0.26 -18.36 -20.02
C GLY A 68 -0.04 -17.03 -19.31
N ASP A 69 0.04 -17.09 -17.98
CA ASP A 69 0.26 -15.98 -17.04
C ASP A 69 1.65 -15.30 -17.15
N GLN A 70 2.56 -15.88 -17.93
CA GLN A 70 3.95 -15.43 -18.07
C GLN A 70 4.17 -14.44 -19.24
N HIS A 71 3.16 -14.18 -20.08
CA HIS A 71 3.32 -13.25 -21.19
C HIS A 71 3.36 -11.79 -20.73
N LEU A 72 4.35 -11.02 -21.18
CA LEU A 72 4.53 -9.60 -20.81
C LEU A 72 3.30 -8.74 -21.09
N LEU A 73 2.56 -9.01 -22.17
CA LEU A 73 1.30 -8.32 -22.47
C LEU A 73 0.23 -8.60 -21.42
N TYR A 74 0.11 -9.83 -20.95
CA TYR A 74 -0.89 -10.18 -19.94
C TYR A 74 -0.58 -9.47 -18.60
N TYR A 75 0.70 -9.42 -18.22
CA TYR A 75 1.15 -8.61 -17.08
C TYR A 75 0.84 -7.12 -17.24
N ALA A 76 1.07 -6.56 -18.43
CA ALA A 76 0.71 -5.17 -18.75
C ALA A 76 -0.81 -4.94 -18.64
N CYS A 77 -1.63 -5.87 -19.18
CA CYS A 77 -3.09 -5.80 -19.06
C CYS A 77 -3.54 -5.77 -17.60
N ARG A 78 -3.00 -6.64 -16.74
CA ARG A 78 -3.32 -6.68 -15.31
C ARG A 78 -2.98 -5.37 -14.59
N LYS A 79 -1.80 -4.80 -14.88
CA LYS A 79 -1.41 -3.50 -14.30
C LYS A 79 -2.29 -2.35 -14.77
N SER A 80 -2.64 -2.32 -16.06
CA SER A 80 -3.55 -1.32 -16.62
C SER A 80 -4.96 -1.44 -16.05
N MET A 81 -5.46 -2.68 -15.87
CA MET A 81 -6.73 -2.98 -15.21
C MET A 81 -6.80 -2.36 -13.82
N VAL A 82 -5.80 -2.61 -12.97
CA VAL A 82 -5.76 -2.04 -11.61
C VAL A 82 -5.70 -0.51 -11.62
N SER A 83 -4.96 0.08 -12.56
CA SER A 83 -4.86 1.54 -12.70
C SER A 83 -6.19 2.17 -13.10
N LEU A 84 -6.92 1.56 -14.04
CA LEU A 84 -8.26 1.98 -14.45
C LEU A 84 -9.27 1.85 -13.30
N LEU A 85 -9.28 0.72 -12.60
CA LEU A 85 -10.17 0.46 -11.47
C LEU A 85 -9.93 1.45 -10.31
N LYS A 86 -8.67 1.82 -10.04
CA LYS A 86 -8.33 2.88 -9.07
C LYS A 86 -8.89 4.25 -9.47
N LEU A 87 -8.83 4.60 -10.76
CA LEU A 87 -9.27 5.90 -11.29
C LEU A 87 -10.79 6.05 -11.37
N ILE A 88 -11.52 4.95 -11.54
CA ILE A 88 -12.99 4.94 -11.46
C ILE A 88 -13.46 5.21 -10.02
N GLY A 89 -12.53 5.24 -9.05
CA GLY A 89 -12.85 5.70 -7.70
C GLY A 89 -13.80 4.72 -7.04
N PHE A 90 -13.40 3.46 -6.97
CA PHE A 90 -13.98 2.47 -6.07
C PHE A 90 -13.68 2.83 -4.60
N ARG A 91 -14.15 4.01 -4.18
CA ARG A 91 -14.13 4.49 -2.81
C ARG A 91 -15.56 4.47 -2.30
N LYS A 92 -15.81 3.48 -1.44
CA LYS A 92 -16.88 3.36 -0.43
C LYS A 92 -18.36 3.45 -0.86
N ARG A 93 -18.77 3.90 -2.05
CA ARG A 93 -20.21 3.98 -2.41
C ARG A 93 -20.63 3.59 -3.84
N SER A 94 -19.71 3.37 -4.80
CA SER A 94 -20.09 2.92 -6.15
C SER A 94 -20.28 1.41 -6.16
N LYS A 95 -21.49 0.94 -6.48
CA LYS A 95 -21.91 -0.45 -6.22
C LYS A 95 -21.18 -1.50 -7.05
N TYR A 96 -20.79 -1.24 -8.30
CA TYR A 96 -20.07 -2.21 -9.16
C TYR A 96 -19.32 -1.46 -10.28
N VAL A 97 -18.33 -2.10 -10.93
CA VAL A 97 -17.62 -1.54 -12.11
C VAL A 97 -18.59 -1.35 -13.29
N TYR A 98 -19.59 -2.21 -13.32
CA TYR A 98 -20.64 -2.30 -14.31
C TYR A 98 -21.98 -2.19 -13.58
N GLU A 99 -23.09 -1.85 -14.21
CA GLU A 99 -24.40 -2.20 -13.63
C GLU A 99 -24.65 -3.73 -13.66
N ALA A 100 -23.57 -4.53 -13.67
CA ALA A 100 -23.57 -5.98 -13.75
C ALA A 100 -23.90 -6.59 -12.39
N LYS A 101 -24.41 -7.81 -12.43
CA LYS A 101 -24.74 -8.56 -11.22
C LYS A 101 -23.45 -8.86 -10.47
N PRO A 102 -23.49 -8.92 -9.13
CA PRO A 102 -22.33 -9.34 -8.34
C PRO A 102 -21.71 -10.66 -8.83
N SER A 103 -22.54 -11.57 -9.36
CA SER A 103 -22.10 -12.83 -9.97
C SER A 103 -21.10 -12.65 -11.11
N ASP A 104 -21.34 -11.66 -11.96
CA ASP A 104 -20.53 -11.41 -13.16
C ASP A 104 -19.17 -10.84 -12.76
N THR A 105 -19.17 -10.00 -11.71
CA THR A 105 -17.96 -9.44 -11.10
C THR A 105 -17.11 -10.52 -10.42
N ILE A 106 -17.73 -11.51 -9.79
CA ILE A 106 -17.01 -12.65 -9.20
C ILE A 106 -16.35 -13.47 -10.31
N GLY A 107 -17.10 -13.81 -11.37
CA GLY A 107 -16.58 -14.56 -12.52
C GLY A 107 -15.42 -13.85 -13.23
N GLU A 108 -15.48 -12.52 -13.33
CA GLU A 108 -14.42 -11.72 -13.95
C GLU A 108 -13.14 -11.68 -13.12
N PHE A 109 -13.25 -11.51 -11.79
CA PHE A 109 -12.06 -11.31 -10.94
C PHE A 109 -11.45 -12.59 -10.38
N CYS A 110 -12.20 -13.70 -10.33
CA CYS A 110 -11.72 -14.95 -9.76
C CYS A 110 -10.49 -15.54 -10.49
N PRO A 111 -10.47 -15.60 -11.83
CA PRO A 111 -9.31 -16.11 -12.56
C PRO A 111 -8.01 -15.35 -12.22
N PHE A 112 -8.08 -14.03 -12.02
CA PHE A 112 -6.91 -13.23 -11.63
C PHE A 112 -6.42 -13.57 -10.23
N VAL A 113 -7.35 -13.77 -9.29
CA VAL A 113 -6.98 -14.10 -7.90
C VAL A 113 -6.35 -15.48 -7.87
N GLU A 114 -6.90 -16.48 -8.55
CA GLU A 114 -6.35 -17.84 -8.65
C GLU A 114 -4.99 -17.90 -9.35
N GLU A 115 -4.81 -17.08 -10.39
CA GLU A 115 -3.57 -16.99 -11.14
C GLU A 115 -2.45 -16.32 -10.33
N LEU A 116 -2.71 -15.16 -9.74
CA LEU A 116 -1.76 -14.47 -8.85
C LEU A 116 -1.39 -15.31 -7.63
N ALA A 117 -2.38 -16.00 -7.08
CA ALA A 117 -2.23 -17.02 -6.06
C ALA A 117 -1.19 -18.08 -6.45
N ARG A 118 -1.40 -18.74 -7.60
CA ARG A 118 -0.51 -19.79 -8.12
C ARG A 118 0.89 -19.26 -8.41
N SER A 119 0.98 -18.10 -9.07
CA SER A 119 2.23 -17.43 -9.40
C SER A 119 3.03 -17.11 -8.14
N LEU A 120 2.42 -16.44 -7.16
CA LEU A 120 3.06 -16.13 -5.87
C LEU A 120 3.51 -17.39 -5.13
N SER A 121 2.70 -18.45 -5.13
CA SER A 121 3.10 -19.71 -4.52
C SER A 121 4.34 -20.31 -5.19
N HIS A 122 4.44 -20.23 -6.51
CA HIS A 122 5.57 -20.74 -7.26
C HIS A 122 6.82 -19.88 -7.05
N THR A 123 6.69 -18.56 -7.15
CA THR A 123 7.81 -17.63 -6.96
C THR A 123 8.34 -17.67 -5.53
N LEU A 124 7.47 -17.72 -4.52
CA LEU A 124 7.89 -17.85 -3.12
C LEU A 124 8.63 -19.18 -2.86
N HIS A 125 8.22 -20.26 -3.52
CA HIS A 125 8.91 -21.55 -3.46
C HIS A 125 10.29 -21.51 -4.16
N ILE A 126 10.41 -20.86 -5.33
CA ILE A 126 11.72 -20.66 -5.97
C ILE A 126 12.64 -19.85 -5.06
N VAL A 127 12.12 -18.79 -4.46
CA VAL A 127 12.88 -17.92 -3.54
C VAL A 127 13.25 -18.66 -2.26
N SER A 128 12.47 -19.63 -1.81
CA SER A 128 12.85 -20.44 -0.65
C SER A 128 14.04 -21.38 -0.94
N GLN A 129 14.37 -21.61 -2.21
CA GLN A 129 15.48 -22.47 -2.65
C GLN A 129 16.68 -21.68 -3.22
N SER A 130 16.58 -20.35 -3.40
CA SER A 130 17.57 -19.57 -4.14
C SER A 130 17.76 -18.13 -3.63
N PHE A 131 18.79 -17.44 -4.13
CA PHE A 131 19.02 -16.03 -3.80
C PHE A 131 18.00 -15.12 -4.51
N LEU A 132 17.33 -14.26 -3.76
CA LEU A 132 16.41 -13.27 -4.29
C LEU A 132 17.16 -12.20 -5.10
N THR A 133 16.84 -12.09 -6.38
CA THR A 133 17.27 -10.95 -7.20
C THR A 133 16.34 -9.76 -6.97
N GLN A 134 16.85 -8.54 -7.19
CA GLN A 134 16.04 -7.32 -7.10
C GLN A 134 14.82 -7.35 -8.05
N SER A 135 14.95 -7.97 -9.23
CA SER A 135 13.85 -8.13 -10.17
C SER A 135 12.75 -9.04 -9.65
N LEU A 136 13.11 -10.18 -9.03
CA LEU A 136 12.15 -11.09 -8.38
C LEU A 136 11.44 -10.41 -7.21
N ALA A 137 12.17 -9.62 -6.40
CA ALA A 137 11.62 -8.88 -5.28
C ALA A 137 10.50 -7.90 -5.74
N LEU A 138 10.77 -7.13 -6.80
CA LEU A 138 9.81 -6.19 -7.38
C LEU A 138 8.62 -6.91 -8.01
N SER A 139 8.83 -8.11 -8.58
CA SER A 139 7.76 -8.94 -9.12
C SER A 139 6.81 -9.43 -8.02
N ILE A 140 7.36 -10.04 -6.95
CA ILE A 140 6.57 -10.55 -5.81
C ILE A 140 5.78 -9.41 -5.17
N ASP A 141 6.42 -8.27 -4.94
CA ASP A 141 5.77 -7.09 -4.39
C ASP A 141 4.60 -6.62 -5.26
N SER A 142 4.81 -6.54 -6.58
CA SER A 142 3.75 -6.22 -7.53
C SER A 142 2.60 -7.22 -7.42
N ASP A 143 2.90 -8.52 -7.43
CA ASP A 143 1.90 -9.59 -7.47
C ASP A 143 1.12 -9.69 -6.15
N VAL A 144 1.76 -9.47 -4.99
CA VAL A 144 1.08 -9.37 -3.69
C VAL A 144 0.11 -8.17 -3.67
N ARG A 145 0.51 -7.01 -4.20
CA ARG A 145 -0.37 -5.84 -4.29
C ARG A 145 -1.54 -6.08 -5.23
N LEU A 146 -1.31 -6.77 -6.35
CA LEU A 146 -2.37 -7.16 -7.29
C LEU A 146 -3.34 -8.15 -6.63
N LEU A 147 -2.82 -9.16 -5.93
CA LEU A 147 -3.63 -10.17 -5.24
C LEU A 147 -4.54 -9.52 -4.20
N ALA A 148 -3.97 -8.66 -3.33
CA ALA A 148 -4.73 -7.93 -2.32
C ALA A 148 -5.78 -6.99 -2.95
N PHE A 149 -5.46 -6.38 -4.10
CA PHE A 149 -6.41 -5.56 -4.83
C PHE A 149 -7.59 -6.41 -5.32
N PHE A 150 -7.37 -7.43 -6.15
CA PHE A 150 -8.45 -8.24 -6.74
C PHE A 150 -9.24 -9.03 -5.68
N SER A 151 -8.56 -9.59 -4.65
CA SER A 151 -9.21 -10.30 -3.54
C SER A 151 -10.19 -9.42 -2.77
N ARG A 152 -9.89 -8.12 -2.64
CA ARG A 152 -10.79 -7.15 -2.02
C ARG A 152 -12.05 -6.91 -2.86
N TYR A 153 -11.92 -6.80 -4.18
CA TYR A 153 -13.08 -6.65 -5.07
C TYR A 153 -13.95 -7.89 -5.07
N MET A 154 -13.33 -9.06 -5.19
CA MET A 154 -13.99 -10.35 -5.09
C MET A 154 -14.78 -10.48 -3.79
N ARG A 155 -14.14 -10.28 -2.64
CA ARG A 155 -14.81 -10.32 -1.33
C ARG A 155 -16.03 -9.42 -1.31
N ARG A 156 -15.90 -8.20 -1.85
CA ARG A 156 -17.01 -7.25 -1.85
C ARG A 156 -18.17 -7.71 -2.74
N ALA A 157 -17.87 -8.24 -3.92
CA ALA A 157 -18.86 -8.80 -4.81
C ALA A 157 -19.58 -10.00 -4.16
N ILE A 158 -18.83 -10.86 -3.46
CA ILE A 158 -19.38 -11.99 -2.69
C ILE A 158 -20.29 -11.48 -1.56
N GLU A 159 -19.84 -10.53 -0.73
CA GLU A 159 -20.65 -9.93 0.33
C GLU A 159 -21.99 -9.41 -0.19
N ASP A 160 -21.97 -8.69 -1.32
CA ASP A 160 -23.19 -8.13 -1.87
C ASP A 160 -24.08 -9.20 -2.54
N HIS A 161 -23.49 -10.20 -3.20
CA HIS A 161 -24.23 -11.34 -3.78
C HIS A 161 -24.98 -12.14 -2.70
N VAL A 162 -24.29 -12.41 -1.59
CA VAL A 162 -24.83 -13.13 -0.42
C VAL A 162 -25.97 -12.33 0.22
N ARG A 163 -25.81 -11.00 0.37
CA ARG A 163 -26.88 -10.11 0.84
C ARG A 163 -28.09 -10.10 -0.07
N LEU A 164 -27.89 -10.07 -1.39
CA LEU A 164 -29.01 -10.12 -2.36
C LEU A 164 -29.79 -11.43 -2.28
N LYS A 165 -29.14 -12.53 -1.91
CA LYS A 165 -29.77 -13.83 -1.69
C LYS A 165 -30.37 -14.01 -0.28
N GLY A 166 -30.31 -12.99 0.58
CA GLY A 166 -30.79 -13.07 1.96
C GLY A 166 -29.97 -14.00 2.86
N GLN A 167 -28.74 -14.32 2.46
CA GLN A 167 -27.83 -15.19 3.20
C GLN A 167 -26.86 -14.38 4.07
N SER A 168 -26.22 -15.05 5.03
CA SER A 168 -25.15 -14.48 5.86
C SER A 168 -23.82 -15.19 5.61
N LEU A 169 -22.72 -14.46 5.75
CA LEU A 169 -21.37 -15.06 5.79
C LEU A 169 -21.10 -15.64 7.18
N PRO A 170 -20.29 -16.72 7.30
CA PRO A 170 -19.58 -17.44 6.23
C PRO A 170 -20.48 -18.42 5.45
N LEU A 171 -20.15 -18.64 4.16
CA LEU A 171 -20.89 -19.57 3.29
C LEU A 171 -20.54 -21.03 3.59
N ASN A 172 -21.53 -21.87 3.85
CA ASN A 172 -21.36 -23.32 3.79
C ASN A 172 -21.20 -23.73 2.32
N LEU A 173 -20.18 -24.51 1.94
CA LEU A 173 -19.99 -24.96 0.54
C LEU A 173 -20.73 -26.28 0.23
N ASP A 174 -21.17 -27.00 1.27
CA ASP A 174 -21.84 -28.30 1.15
C ASP A 174 -23.31 -28.16 0.72
N ASP A 175 -23.90 -26.95 0.78
CA ASP A 175 -25.28 -26.72 0.31
C ASP A 175 -25.33 -26.49 -1.22
N ASN A 176 -25.01 -27.51 -2.02
CA ASN A 176 -25.21 -27.56 -3.50
C ASN A 176 -24.96 -26.23 -4.25
N PHE A 177 -23.70 -25.77 -4.25
CA PHE A 177 -23.26 -24.54 -4.94
C PHE A 177 -22.79 -24.75 -6.38
N GLU A 178 -23.23 -25.82 -7.05
CA GLU A 178 -22.81 -26.20 -8.42
C GLU A 178 -23.01 -25.11 -9.48
N ASN A 179 -23.87 -24.12 -9.21
CA ASN A 179 -24.20 -23.01 -10.13
C ASN A 179 -23.79 -21.61 -9.64
N GLN A 180 -22.92 -21.49 -8.62
CA GLN A 180 -22.45 -20.17 -8.16
C GLN A 180 -21.03 -19.87 -8.64
N PRO A 181 -20.74 -18.61 -9.01
CA PRO A 181 -19.47 -18.23 -9.61
C PRO A 181 -18.32 -18.52 -8.65
N CYS A 182 -17.51 -19.52 -9.00
CA CYS A 182 -16.13 -19.76 -8.57
C CYS A 182 -15.78 -19.24 -7.16
N TYR A 183 -16.41 -19.83 -6.14
CA TYR A 183 -15.96 -19.74 -4.75
C TYR A 183 -14.74 -20.64 -4.45
N LEU A 184 -14.38 -21.49 -5.41
CA LEU A 184 -13.26 -22.41 -5.33
C LEU A 184 -11.94 -21.67 -5.57
N LEU A 185 -11.59 -20.76 -4.66
CA LEU A 185 -10.22 -20.76 -4.17
C LEU A 185 -10.01 -22.16 -3.60
N ASN A 186 -9.62 -23.07 -4.48
CA ASN A 186 -9.65 -24.49 -4.23
C ASN A 186 -8.96 -24.76 -2.90
N HIS A 187 -9.46 -25.73 -2.14
CA HIS A 187 -8.84 -26.21 -0.91
C HIS A 187 -7.32 -26.44 -1.08
N ASP A 188 -6.91 -26.76 -2.31
CA ASP A 188 -5.54 -26.86 -2.77
C ASP A 188 -4.73 -25.56 -2.71
N PHE A 189 -5.29 -24.39 -2.96
CA PHE A 189 -4.51 -23.14 -2.93
C PHE A 189 -4.03 -22.79 -1.51
N LEU A 190 -4.94 -22.84 -0.52
CA LEU A 190 -4.58 -22.63 0.88
C LEU A 190 -3.57 -23.69 1.35
N SER A 191 -3.83 -24.95 1.00
CA SER A 191 -2.93 -26.06 1.30
C SER A 191 -1.56 -25.91 0.66
N ILE A 192 -1.49 -25.62 -0.64
CA ILE A 192 -0.24 -25.50 -1.40
C ILE A 192 0.59 -24.33 -0.90
N VAL A 193 -0.02 -23.16 -0.64
CA VAL A 193 0.72 -21.99 -0.14
C VAL A 193 1.24 -22.22 1.26
N VAL A 194 0.47 -22.85 2.15
CA VAL A 194 0.94 -23.10 3.52
C VAL A 194 2.00 -24.20 3.53
N THR A 195 1.73 -25.32 2.85
CA THR A 195 2.59 -26.51 2.84
C THR A 195 3.92 -26.24 2.13
N ARG A 196 3.91 -25.76 0.87
CA ARG A 196 5.15 -25.56 0.09
C ARG A 196 6.08 -24.48 0.62
N ASN A 197 5.55 -23.53 1.40
CA ASN A 197 6.32 -22.39 1.91
C ASN A 197 6.79 -22.56 3.36
N LEU A 198 6.17 -23.46 4.13
CA LEU A 198 6.55 -23.70 5.52
C LEU A 198 7.35 -24.98 5.72
N GLU A 199 7.26 -25.94 4.78
CA GLU A 199 8.07 -27.17 4.80
C GLU A 199 9.56 -26.92 4.53
N THR A 200 9.90 -25.92 3.71
CA THR A 200 11.29 -25.74 3.22
C THR A 200 12.19 -24.94 4.16
N LYS A 201 11.87 -24.84 5.46
CA LYS A 201 12.60 -23.94 6.39
C LYS A 201 13.26 -24.68 7.54
N THR A 202 14.43 -25.25 7.24
CA THR A 202 15.43 -25.66 8.23
C THR A 202 16.60 -24.69 8.35
N ILE A 203 16.63 -23.57 7.61
CA ILE A 203 17.82 -22.69 7.57
C ILE A 203 17.49 -21.30 8.14
N PHE A 204 17.91 -21.10 9.39
CA PHE A 204 17.85 -19.86 10.16
C PHE A 204 18.87 -18.82 9.65
N ASN A 205 18.69 -18.30 8.44
CA ASN A 205 19.39 -17.09 8.02
C ASN A 205 18.41 -15.94 7.90
N TYR A 206 18.74 -14.82 8.56
CA TYR A 206 17.98 -13.58 8.55
C TYR A 206 17.74 -13.11 7.11
N GLU A 207 16.52 -13.31 6.62
CA GLU A 207 16.14 -12.89 5.29
C GLU A 207 15.14 -11.72 5.37
N PRO A 208 15.39 -10.59 4.67
CA PRO A 208 14.42 -9.48 4.52
C PRO A 208 13.09 -9.86 3.85
N ARG A 209 12.83 -11.15 3.66
CA ARG A 209 11.88 -11.74 2.71
C ARG A 209 10.61 -12.24 3.40
N TRP A 210 10.53 -12.17 4.74
CA TRP A 210 9.42 -12.68 5.56
C TRP A 210 8.12 -11.87 5.47
N PHE A 211 8.18 -10.57 5.21
CA PHE A 211 7.00 -9.73 5.13
C PHE A 211 6.09 -10.07 3.91
N PHE A 212 6.66 -10.56 2.81
CA PHE A 212 5.88 -11.01 1.65
C PHE A 212 4.98 -12.18 2.03
N TYR A 213 5.51 -13.12 2.82
CA TYR A 213 4.73 -14.22 3.35
C TYR A 213 3.62 -13.72 4.27
N LEU A 214 3.88 -12.78 5.17
CA LEU A 214 2.82 -12.19 6.00
C LEU A 214 1.72 -11.54 5.17
N SER A 215 2.09 -10.83 4.10
CA SER A 215 1.12 -10.16 3.23
C SER A 215 0.23 -11.18 2.53
N VAL A 216 0.80 -12.28 2.02
CA VAL A 216 0.04 -13.39 1.44
C VAL A 216 -0.85 -14.05 2.51
N MET A 217 -0.30 -14.38 3.69
CA MET A 217 -1.05 -14.99 4.79
C MET A 217 -2.21 -14.12 5.27
N ARG A 218 -2.04 -12.80 5.28
CA ARG A 218 -3.11 -11.83 5.60
C ARG A 218 -4.25 -11.91 4.59
N GLU A 219 -3.93 -11.97 3.31
CA GLU A 219 -4.93 -12.14 2.25
C GLU A 219 -5.62 -13.51 2.31
N LEU A 220 -4.88 -14.59 2.58
CA LEU A 220 -5.46 -15.92 2.79
C LEU A 220 -6.45 -15.95 3.96
N LYS A 221 -6.05 -15.39 5.12
CA LYS A 221 -6.95 -15.26 6.29
C LYS A 221 -8.17 -14.41 5.98
N ASN A 222 -7.99 -13.36 5.18
CA ASN A 222 -9.10 -12.53 4.77
C ASN A 222 -10.07 -13.37 3.91
N LEU A 223 -9.57 -14.15 2.94
CA LEU A 223 -10.40 -14.97 2.05
C LEU A 223 -11.06 -16.15 2.77
N SER A 224 -10.39 -16.79 3.72
CA SER A 224 -10.93 -17.94 4.46
C SER A 224 -12.20 -17.61 5.25
N LYS A 225 -12.35 -16.36 5.71
CA LYS A 225 -13.55 -15.86 6.41
C LYS A 225 -14.83 -15.89 5.56
N LEU A 226 -14.72 -16.05 4.25
CA LEU A 226 -15.87 -16.12 3.36
C LEU A 226 -16.57 -17.48 3.43
N PHE A 227 -15.88 -18.52 3.90
CA PHE A 227 -16.36 -19.91 3.83
C PHE A 227 -16.33 -20.58 5.19
N LEU A 228 -17.37 -21.36 5.48
CA LEU A 228 -17.52 -22.08 6.74
C LEU A 228 -16.41 -23.12 6.85
N ASN A 229 -15.83 -23.29 8.04
CA ASN A 229 -14.75 -24.24 8.35
C ASN A 229 -13.40 -23.97 7.65
N TYR A 230 -13.30 -23.00 6.74
CA TYR A 230 -12.03 -22.69 6.04
C TYR A 230 -11.04 -21.94 6.93
N GLU A 231 -11.52 -21.09 7.83
CA GLU A 231 -10.65 -20.43 8.81
C GLU A 231 -10.02 -21.46 9.77
N GLU A 232 -10.80 -22.43 10.25
CA GLU A 232 -10.29 -23.50 11.11
C GLU A 232 -9.30 -24.41 10.38
N LYS A 233 -9.59 -24.78 9.12
CA LYS A 233 -8.67 -25.54 8.26
C LYS A 233 -7.36 -24.80 8.00
N LEU A 234 -7.42 -23.50 7.73
CA LEU A 234 -6.22 -22.68 7.58
C LEU A 234 -5.41 -22.67 8.88
N PHE A 235 -6.07 -22.50 10.03
CA PHE A 235 -5.39 -22.52 11.33
C PHE A 235 -4.81 -23.88 11.69
N SER A 236 -5.47 -24.99 11.37
CA SER A 236 -4.94 -26.33 11.63
C SER A 236 -3.67 -26.59 10.81
N GLN A 237 -3.65 -26.20 9.54
CA GLN A 237 -2.46 -26.27 8.69
C GLN A 237 -1.32 -25.38 9.20
N ILE A 238 -1.60 -24.12 9.58
CA ILE A 238 -0.60 -23.21 10.16
C ILE A 238 -0.02 -23.79 11.46
N ARG A 239 -0.86 -24.42 12.30
CA ARG A 239 -0.45 -25.01 13.59
C ARG A 239 0.56 -26.14 13.42
N MET A 240 0.51 -26.87 12.30
CA MET A 240 1.51 -27.91 12.00
C MET A 240 2.92 -27.35 11.85
N TYR A 241 3.07 -26.06 11.52
CA TYR A 241 4.36 -25.39 11.32
C TYR A 241 4.61 -24.26 12.33
N ARG A 242 4.11 -24.42 13.57
CA ARG A 242 4.13 -23.38 14.62
C ARG A 242 5.49 -22.70 14.81
N SER A 243 6.57 -23.48 14.89
CA SER A 243 7.93 -22.94 15.06
C SER A 243 8.34 -22.03 13.90
N THR A 244 8.08 -22.44 12.66
CA THR A 244 8.35 -21.66 11.45
C THR A 244 7.53 -20.38 11.41
N VAL A 245 6.27 -20.44 11.85
CA VAL A 245 5.36 -19.29 11.89
C VAL A 245 5.80 -18.28 12.94
N ASP A 246 6.21 -18.73 14.12
CA ASP A 246 6.71 -17.85 15.19
C ASP A 246 7.98 -17.11 14.74
N VAL A 247 8.90 -17.82 14.07
CA VAL A 247 10.10 -17.26 13.44
C VAL A 247 9.72 -16.24 12.36
N LEU A 248 8.75 -16.57 11.51
CA LEU A 248 8.27 -15.71 10.44
C LEU A 248 7.66 -14.42 11.01
N ILE A 249 6.80 -14.51 12.03
CA ILE A 249 6.19 -13.35 12.71
C ILE A 249 7.28 -12.47 13.34
N HIS A 250 8.25 -13.07 14.02
CA HIS A 250 9.34 -12.35 14.67
C HIS A 250 10.16 -11.52 13.67
N PHE A 251 10.53 -12.11 12.53
CA PHE A 251 11.36 -11.42 11.53
C PHE A 251 10.58 -10.55 10.55
N SER A 252 9.31 -10.85 10.29
CA SER A 252 8.43 -10.03 9.44
C SER A 252 8.08 -8.69 10.08
N ASN A 253 7.81 -8.67 11.39
CA ASN A 253 7.62 -7.43 12.13
C ASN A 253 8.87 -6.53 12.09
N ARG A 254 10.07 -7.12 12.00
CA ARG A 254 11.32 -6.37 11.80
C ARG A 254 11.52 -5.86 10.36
N SER A 255 10.93 -6.52 9.36
CA SER A 255 11.16 -6.19 7.93
C SER A 255 10.10 -5.25 7.32
N GLU A 256 8.81 -5.35 7.72
CA GLU A 256 7.82 -4.29 7.42
C GLU A 256 8.32 -2.93 7.94
N ASP A 257 8.99 -2.97 9.10
CA ASP A 257 9.67 -1.85 9.70
C ASP A 257 10.85 -1.33 8.88
N LEU A 258 11.63 -2.17 8.18
CA LEU A 258 12.87 -1.75 7.51
C LEU A 258 12.69 -1.40 6.03
N GLN A 259 11.79 -2.08 5.31
CA GLN A 259 11.70 -2.01 3.85
C GLN A 259 11.05 -0.72 3.33
N TYR A 260 10.25 -0.09 4.17
CA TYR A 260 9.51 1.12 3.85
C TYR A 260 10.21 2.37 4.38
N ARG A 261 11.30 2.22 5.16
CA ARG A 261 11.97 3.37 5.77
C ARG A 261 12.72 4.18 4.73
N GLN A 262 12.40 5.47 4.66
CA GLN A 262 13.25 6.41 3.95
C GLN A 262 14.60 6.41 4.68
N LYS A 263 15.68 6.08 3.97
CA LYS A 263 17.03 6.16 4.51
C LYS A 263 17.58 7.56 4.23
N ILE A 264 18.08 8.23 5.26
CA ILE A 264 18.78 9.51 5.16
C ILE A 264 20.18 9.36 5.72
N LEU A 265 21.15 9.95 5.03
CA LEU A 265 22.55 10.02 5.45
C LEU A 265 22.82 11.48 5.79
N VAL A 266 23.29 11.75 7.00
CA VAL A 266 23.37 13.11 7.53
C VAL A 266 24.74 13.34 8.18
N ASP A 267 25.39 14.46 7.92
CA ASP A 267 26.53 14.92 8.70
C ASP A 267 26.06 15.60 9.99
N ARG A 268 26.66 15.22 11.13
CA ARG A 268 26.41 15.87 12.42
C ARG A 268 26.65 17.39 12.36
N SER A 269 27.62 17.83 11.56
CA SER A 269 27.97 19.25 11.44
C SER A 269 26.91 20.08 10.70
N GLN A 270 26.09 19.44 9.86
CA GLN A 270 25.05 20.07 9.02
C GLN A 270 23.67 19.44 9.28
N ILE A 271 23.45 18.95 10.50
CA ILE A 271 22.31 18.06 10.79
C ILE A 271 20.96 18.67 10.45
N LEU A 272 20.77 19.97 10.70
CA LEU A 272 19.51 20.66 10.41
C LEU A 272 19.29 20.84 8.91
N THR A 273 20.31 21.34 8.19
CA THR A 273 20.26 21.66 6.76
C THR A 273 20.03 20.40 5.93
N GLU A 274 20.84 19.36 6.14
CA GLU A 274 20.73 18.11 5.38
C GLU A 274 19.43 17.35 5.70
N SER A 275 18.99 17.36 6.96
CA SER A 275 17.70 16.79 7.34
C SER A 275 16.53 17.52 6.67
N PHE A 276 16.63 18.85 6.58
CA PHE A 276 15.64 19.68 5.90
C PHE A 276 15.56 19.34 4.41
N GLU A 277 16.67 19.23 3.71
CA GLU A 277 16.68 18.86 2.29
C GLU A 277 16.04 17.48 2.03
N HIS A 278 16.36 16.50 2.88
CA HIS A 278 15.82 15.14 2.74
C HIS A 278 14.32 15.01 3.04
N LEU A 279 13.78 15.81 3.96
CA LEU A 279 12.42 15.66 4.47
C LEU A 279 11.42 16.71 3.94
N SER A 280 11.90 17.83 3.41
CA SER A 280 11.04 18.92 2.90
C SER A 280 10.29 18.55 1.62
N HIS A 281 10.92 17.77 0.74
CA HIS A 281 10.32 17.37 -0.54
C HIS A 281 9.55 16.04 -0.50
N GLY A 282 9.47 15.39 0.68
CA GLY A 282 8.80 14.09 0.84
C GLY A 282 7.27 14.19 0.78
N THR A 283 6.62 13.27 0.06
CA THR A 283 5.13 13.19 0.06
C THR A 283 4.59 12.68 1.42
N PRO A 284 3.40 13.09 1.87
CA PRO A 284 2.84 12.64 3.18
C PRO A 284 2.71 11.11 3.32
N LYS A 285 2.70 10.37 2.22
CA LYS A 285 2.64 8.90 2.21
C LYS A 285 3.98 8.23 2.54
N SER A 286 5.12 8.87 2.27
CA SER A 286 6.45 8.37 2.64
C SER A 286 6.79 8.64 4.12
N SER A 287 6.08 9.55 4.79
CA SER A 287 6.31 9.78 6.23
C SER A 287 5.72 8.66 7.11
N ARG A 288 4.75 7.88 6.62
CA ARG A 288 4.19 6.72 7.33
C ARG A 288 5.04 5.46 7.24
N SER A 289 6.03 5.47 6.35
CA SER A 289 6.82 4.30 5.98
C SER A 289 8.06 4.14 6.89
N GLY A 290 8.23 5.04 7.87
CA GLY A 290 9.30 5.08 8.86
C GLY A 290 10.56 5.78 8.34
N LEU A 291 11.52 6.11 9.23
CA LEU A 291 12.79 6.75 8.88
C LEU A 291 13.97 5.92 9.39
N SER A 292 15.02 5.77 8.57
CA SER A 292 16.32 5.21 8.97
C SER A 292 17.38 6.29 8.80
N VAL A 293 18.12 6.57 9.86
CA VAL A 293 19.17 7.60 9.87
C VAL A 293 20.53 6.93 9.99
N GLU A 294 21.50 7.43 9.22
CA GLU A 294 22.92 7.11 9.37
C GLU A 294 23.70 8.41 9.43
N PHE A 295 24.70 8.47 10.32
CA PHE A 295 25.63 9.60 10.36
C PHE A 295 26.80 9.32 9.41
N THR A 296 27.23 10.35 8.66
CA THR A 296 28.38 10.22 7.77
C THR A 296 29.63 9.79 8.55
N ASN A 297 30.37 8.82 8.01
CA ASN A 297 31.57 8.24 8.62
C ASN A 297 31.33 7.47 9.94
N GLU A 298 30.08 7.11 10.26
CA GLU A 298 29.75 6.28 11.42
C GLU A 298 29.15 4.93 11.00
N VAL A 299 29.49 3.87 11.75
CA VAL A 299 29.01 2.49 11.50
C VAL A 299 27.66 2.24 12.21
N ALA A 300 27.28 3.09 13.16
CA ALA A 300 26.09 2.93 13.97
C ALA A 300 24.82 3.08 13.12
N THR A 301 23.86 2.17 13.30
CA THR A 301 22.55 2.21 12.64
C THR A 301 21.44 1.77 13.61
N GLY A 302 20.19 2.07 13.27
CA GLY A 302 19.02 1.57 14.00
C GLY A 302 18.34 2.59 14.91
N GLN A 303 17.53 2.10 15.86
CA GLN A 303 16.65 2.96 16.66
C GLN A 303 17.40 3.93 17.59
N GLY A 304 18.60 3.56 18.05
CA GLY A 304 19.44 4.45 18.88
C GLY A 304 19.86 5.70 18.10
N VAL A 305 20.34 5.51 16.87
CA VAL A 305 20.76 6.60 15.97
C VAL A 305 19.56 7.48 15.59
N LEU A 306 18.39 6.90 15.34
CA LEU A 306 17.16 7.67 15.08
C LEU A 306 16.76 8.54 16.28
N ARG A 307 16.85 8.00 17.50
CA ARG A 307 16.55 8.77 18.73
C ARG A 307 17.51 9.94 18.91
N GLU A 308 18.80 9.68 18.72
CA GLU A 308 19.84 10.70 18.78
C GLU A 308 19.61 11.79 17.74
N TRP A 309 19.38 11.40 16.48
CA TRP A 309 19.05 12.34 15.41
C TRP A 309 17.82 13.20 15.73
N LEU A 310 16.73 12.59 16.24
CA LEU A 310 15.53 13.32 16.64
C LEU A 310 15.83 14.36 17.74
N LEU A 311 16.69 14.03 18.70
CA LEU A 311 17.10 14.95 19.76
C LEU A 311 17.91 16.11 19.18
N LEU A 312 18.94 15.83 18.37
CA LEU A 312 19.83 16.82 17.80
C LEU A 312 19.10 17.78 16.85
N VAL A 313 18.25 17.25 15.94
CA VAL A 313 17.46 18.09 15.03
C VAL A 313 16.48 18.96 15.81
N CYS A 314 15.85 18.44 16.86
CA CYS A 314 14.98 19.23 17.73
C CYS A 314 15.75 20.33 18.47
N GLN A 315 16.95 20.04 18.96
CA GLN A 315 17.81 21.04 19.61
C GLN A 315 18.15 22.19 18.66
N GLU A 316 18.50 21.88 17.40
CA GLU A 316 18.80 22.91 16.40
C GLU A 316 17.55 23.67 15.92
N LEU A 317 16.42 22.98 15.73
CA LEU A 317 15.15 23.60 15.32
C LEU A 317 14.65 24.62 16.34
N PHE A 318 14.71 24.27 17.63
CA PHE A 318 14.20 25.08 18.73
C PHE A 318 15.30 25.81 19.49
N ASN A 319 16.47 25.98 18.86
CA ASN A 319 17.56 26.77 19.42
C ASN A 319 17.10 28.23 19.54
N PRO A 320 17.09 28.83 20.75
CA PRO A 320 16.68 30.23 20.93
C PRO A 320 17.57 31.24 20.19
N GLN A 321 18.79 30.84 19.81
CA GLN A 321 19.70 31.65 18.99
C GLN A 321 19.39 31.53 17.48
N GLY A 322 18.56 30.57 17.08
CA GLY A 322 18.06 30.40 15.72
C GLY A 322 16.81 31.25 15.45
N SER A 323 16.51 31.52 14.18
CA SER A 323 15.41 32.38 13.75
C SER A 323 14.08 31.65 13.45
N ILE A 324 14.00 30.34 13.70
CA ILE A 324 12.86 29.51 13.24
C ILE A 324 11.72 29.47 14.27
N PHE A 325 12.04 29.23 15.55
CA PHE A 325 11.08 29.25 16.65
C PHE A 325 11.62 30.13 17.77
N LEU A 326 10.88 31.19 18.09
CA LEU A 326 11.20 32.07 19.22
C LEU A 326 10.34 31.67 20.41
N ALA A 327 10.95 31.58 21.60
CA ALA A 327 10.21 31.63 22.84
C ALA A 327 9.71 33.08 23.00
N CYS A 328 8.40 33.33 22.87
CA CYS A 328 7.80 34.67 22.93
C CYS A 328 8.21 35.49 24.19
N PRO A 329 8.09 36.85 24.18
CA PRO A 329 7.60 37.73 23.11
C PRO A 329 8.57 38.88 22.75
N ASN A 330 8.78 39.09 21.45
CA ASN A 330 8.78 40.39 20.77
C ASN A 330 9.19 40.16 19.31
N ASP A 331 8.35 40.64 18.39
CA ASP A 331 8.46 40.48 16.95
C ASP A 331 9.85 40.81 16.40
N SER A 332 10.39 39.90 15.59
CA SER A 332 11.28 40.28 14.49
C SER A 332 10.93 39.46 13.26
N THR A 333 10.21 40.10 12.34
CA THR A 333 10.16 39.88 10.89
C THR A 333 10.47 38.46 10.40
N LEU A 334 9.43 37.68 10.11
CA LEU A 334 9.52 36.40 9.41
C LEU A 334 10.08 36.60 7.99
N GLU A 335 11.29 36.10 7.72
CA GLU A 335 11.79 35.98 6.35
C GLU A 335 10.99 34.92 5.57
N TYR A 336 10.76 35.16 4.28
CA TYR A 336 9.90 34.35 3.41
C TYR A 336 10.38 32.89 3.19
N GLY A 337 11.53 32.48 3.75
CA GLY A 337 12.06 31.11 3.70
C GLY A 337 11.52 30.15 4.79
N HIS A 338 10.85 30.65 5.83
CA HIS A 338 10.50 29.85 7.02
C HIS A 338 9.27 28.93 6.88
N LEU A 339 8.40 29.14 5.86
CA LEU A 339 7.18 28.32 5.69
C LEU A 339 7.47 26.83 5.51
N ASN A 340 8.51 26.50 4.75
CA ASN A 340 8.93 25.11 4.56
C ASN A 340 9.54 24.52 5.84
N TYR A 341 10.21 25.36 6.65
CA TYR A 341 10.75 24.95 7.94
C TYR A 341 9.66 24.61 8.95
N PHE A 342 8.52 25.31 8.96
CA PHE A 342 7.38 24.93 9.80
C PHE A 342 6.80 23.57 9.39
N ALA A 343 6.66 23.31 8.08
CA ALA A 343 6.20 22.01 7.58
C ALA A 343 7.20 20.89 7.92
N PHE A 344 8.49 21.17 7.82
CA PHE A 344 9.57 20.27 8.23
C PHE A 344 9.53 19.99 9.75
N ALA A 345 9.45 21.01 10.58
CA ALA A 345 9.35 20.88 12.03
C ALA A 345 8.13 20.07 12.45
N GLY A 346 6.97 20.32 11.84
CA GLY A 346 5.76 19.51 12.06
C GLY A 346 5.96 18.02 11.74
N ARG A 347 6.74 17.69 10.69
CA ARG A 347 7.10 16.30 10.37
C ARG A 347 8.05 15.70 11.40
N VAL A 348 9.06 16.45 11.86
CA VAL A 348 10.01 16.00 12.88
C VAL A 348 9.28 15.71 14.20
N ILE A 349 8.38 16.59 14.64
CA ILE A 349 7.56 16.38 15.84
C ILE A 349 6.65 15.16 15.67
N ALA A 350 5.99 15.02 14.51
CA ALA A 350 5.16 13.84 14.22
C ALA A 350 5.98 12.54 14.27
N LEU A 351 7.21 12.54 13.75
CA LEU A 351 8.12 11.39 13.83
C LEU A 351 8.52 11.09 15.28
N ALA A 352 8.83 12.11 16.08
CA ALA A 352 9.11 11.95 17.51
C ALA A 352 7.94 11.28 18.25
N LEU A 353 6.71 11.74 17.98
CA LEU A 353 5.48 11.14 18.54
C LEU A 353 5.28 9.69 18.08
N MET A 354 5.45 9.41 16.78
CA MET A 354 5.32 8.05 16.21
C MET A 354 6.30 7.06 16.85
N HIS A 355 7.53 7.51 17.12
CA HIS A 355 8.58 6.68 17.71
C HIS A 355 8.65 6.75 19.24
N LYS A 356 7.73 7.48 19.89
CA LYS A 356 7.67 7.70 21.34
C LYS A 356 8.99 8.22 21.91
N VAL A 357 9.59 9.18 21.21
CA VAL A 357 10.84 9.83 21.62
C VAL A 357 10.52 11.17 22.25
N GLN A 358 10.93 11.36 23.49
CA GLN A 358 10.82 12.63 24.18
C GLN A 358 11.95 13.55 23.71
N VAL A 359 11.59 14.67 23.08
CA VAL A 359 12.55 15.58 22.44
C VAL A 359 12.83 16.86 23.24
N GLY A 360 12.29 16.96 24.46
CA GLY A 360 12.59 18.06 25.39
C GLY A 360 12.01 19.43 25.00
N ILE A 361 11.00 19.45 24.14
CA ILE A 361 10.32 20.69 23.69
C ILE A 361 8.96 20.79 24.38
N SER A 362 8.63 22.00 24.84
CA SER A 362 7.31 22.35 25.37
C SER A 362 6.63 23.34 24.43
N PHE A 363 5.41 23.04 24.01
CA PHE A 363 4.55 23.98 23.30
C PHE A 363 3.53 24.58 24.25
N ASP A 364 3.15 25.82 23.99
CA ASP A 364 2.07 26.48 24.71
C ASP A 364 0.74 25.75 24.50
N ARG A 365 -0.15 25.83 25.49
CA ARG A 365 -1.48 25.22 25.43
C ARG A 365 -2.28 25.68 24.21
N VAL A 366 -2.17 26.95 23.83
CA VAL A 366 -2.85 27.53 22.66
C VAL A 366 -2.49 26.77 21.37
N PHE A 367 -1.23 26.35 21.23
CA PHE A 367 -0.79 25.59 20.06
C PHE A 367 -1.53 24.24 19.94
N PHE A 368 -1.72 23.53 21.06
CA PHE A 368 -2.46 22.27 21.05
C PHE A 368 -3.95 22.46 20.76
N LEU A 369 -4.57 23.53 21.29
CA LEU A 369 -5.97 23.85 21.00
C LEU A 369 -6.18 24.13 19.51
N GLN A 370 -5.25 24.85 18.88
CA GLN A 370 -5.30 25.11 17.43
C GLN A 370 -5.14 23.83 16.60
N LEU A 371 -4.27 22.91 17.01
CA LEU A 371 -4.10 21.62 16.32
C LEU A 371 -5.35 20.74 16.39
N ASP A 372 -6.11 20.80 17.48
CA ASP A 372 -7.37 20.07 17.66
C ASP A 372 -8.58 20.75 17.00
N GLY A 373 -8.40 21.97 16.46
CA GLY A 373 -9.49 22.77 15.90
C GLY A 373 -10.42 23.38 16.96
N GLY A 374 -9.96 23.46 18.21
CA GLY A 374 -10.69 24.08 19.31
C GLY A 374 -10.70 25.62 19.21
N LEU A 375 -11.66 26.24 19.89
CA LEU A 375 -11.70 27.69 20.06
C LEU A 375 -10.70 28.11 21.14
N VAL A 376 -9.89 29.12 20.85
CA VAL A 376 -8.98 29.74 21.83
C VAL A 376 -9.77 30.80 22.60
N SER A 377 -9.85 30.63 23.92
CA SER A 377 -10.48 31.62 24.82
C SER A 377 -9.47 32.70 25.24
N LEU A 378 -9.98 33.80 25.82
CA LEU A 378 -9.11 34.84 26.38
C LEU A 378 -8.24 34.28 27.51
N GLU A 379 -8.75 33.35 28.29
CA GLU A 379 -8.03 32.70 29.37
C GLU A 379 -6.85 31.88 28.87
N ASP A 380 -6.96 31.28 27.67
CA ASP A 380 -5.90 30.45 27.10
C ASP A 380 -4.66 31.27 26.68
N ILE A 381 -4.81 32.55 26.36
CA ILE A 381 -3.68 33.41 25.94
C ILE A 381 -2.91 34.04 27.11
N GLN A 382 -3.33 33.79 28.36
CA GLN A 382 -2.73 34.42 29.54
C GLN A 382 -1.22 34.16 29.66
N GLU A 383 -0.78 32.93 29.36
CA GLU A 383 0.63 32.55 29.43
C GLU A 383 1.39 32.91 28.13
N ALA A 384 0.74 32.76 26.98
CA ALA A 384 1.33 33.02 25.67
C ALA A 384 1.58 34.51 25.40
N ASP A 385 0.64 35.38 25.79
CA ASP A 385 0.74 36.84 25.67
C ASP A 385 0.10 37.53 26.89
N PRO A 386 0.85 37.68 27.99
CA PRO A 386 0.35 38.32 29.21
C PRO A 386 -0.06 39.79 28.99
N VAL A 387 0.55 40.47 28.02
CA VAL A 387 0.30 41.90 27.74
C VAL A 387 -1.03 42.07 27.03
N MET A 388 -1.28 41.26 26.00
CA MET A 388 -2.57 41.24 25.30
C MET A 388 -3.69 40.77 26.23
N TYR A 389 -3.46 39.71 27.02
CA TYR A 389 -4.42 39.23 28.02
C TYR A 389 -4.85 40.36 28.97
N LYS A 390 -3.88 41.07 29.57
CA LYS A 390 -4.16 42.17 30.51
C LYS A 390 -4.93 43.31 29.83
N SER A 391 -4.56 43.67 28.61
CA SER A 391 -5.20 44.75 27.84
C SER A 391 -6.66 44.41 27.52
N CYS A 392 -6.93 43.21 27.01
CA CYS A 392 -8.29 42.75 26.70
C CYS A 392 -9.16 42.65 27.95
N LYS A 393 -8.61 42.13 29.06
CA LYS A 393 -9.33 42.03 30.33
C LYS A 393 -9.71 43.41 30.88
N THR A 394 -8.80 44.37 30.80
CA THR A 394 -9.05 45.76 31.21
C THR A 394 -10.19 46.39 30.38
N LEU A 395 -10.19 46.18 29.05
CA LEU A 395 -11.26 46.68 28.18
C LEU A 395 -12.63 46.07 28.51
N LEU A 396 -12.67 44.77 28.82
CA LEU A 396 -13.91 44.08 29.18
C LEU A 396 -14.47 44.50 30.55
N GLU A 397 -13.61 44.96 31.47
CA GLU A 397 -14.00 45.48 32.79
C GLU A 397 -14.46 46.95 32.74
N MET A 398 -14.14 47.69 31.67
CA MET A 398 -14.52 49.10 31.47
C MET A 398 -15.86 49.29 30.74
N CYS A 399 -16.39 48.24 30.09
CA CYS A 399 -17.72 48.20 29.48
C CYS A 399 -18.74 47.55 30.43
#